data_AF-A0A4P9YDQ2-F1
#
_entry.id   AF-A0A4P9YDQ2-F1
#
_cell.length_a   1.000
_cell.length_b   1.000
_cell.length_c   1.000
_cell.angle_alpha   90.00
_cell.angle_beta   90.00
_cell.angle_gamma   90.00
#
_symmetry.space_group_name_H-M   'P 1'
#
loop_
_entity.id
_entity.type
_entity.pdbx_description
1 polymer ?
#
loop_
_entity_poly.entity_id
_entity_poly.type
_entity_poly.pdbx_seq_one_letter_code
_entity_poly.pdbx_strand_id
1 'polypeptide(L)'
;MNMKNIGFAEYQVKFVNEEYLRTYEQIKWLHHEILKAQCEWILFQLPDPIDTHNLKKNGFLERKRAEMERFLNKLFSRKRIYTLDCVKTFLSSSSTSLDMQFKDHFSLSMLDGFIKSNYERGLRIYRPPDSESDIFQDEFQQRCNYVLNLESLLATLHDQFNIMEKQKAVIGDAERITKELVRFEGQIDIFNFYIESQVSLLNDQAFQETMVFGDVIHDYCRTIPLIKDLLNTRTNYLVEYMNRLKEFKQMKSKCENIQHKNPVIEKELKNVSIGLKNVMPN
;
A
#
# COMPACT_ATOMS: atom_id res chain seq x y z
N MET A 1 -31.95 3.63 32.60
CA MET A 1 -30.77 2.77 32.83
C MET A 1 -29.85 2.97 31.62
N ASN A 2 -28.74 3.69 31.80
CA ASN A 2 -27.88 4.18 30.71
C ASN A 2 -27.03 3.03 30.13
N MET A 3 -27.29 2.65 28.88
CA MET A 3 -26.38 1.80 28.11
C MET A 3 -25.22 2.65 27.55
N LYS A 4 -24.08 2.63 28.23
CA LYS A 4 -22.77 3.01 27.66
C LYS A 4 -21.97 1.74 27.49
N ASN A 5 -21.96 1.16 26.29
CA ASN A 5 -20.94 0.23 25.77
C ASN A 5 -21.27 -0.17 24.32
N ILE A 6 -21.16 0.80 23.42
CA ILE A 6 -21.11 0.55 21.97
C ILE A 6 -19.79 1.19 21.54
N GLY A 7 -18.73 0.43 21.27
CA GLY A 7 -17.46 1.10 20.97
C GLY A 7 -16.22 0.29 20.58
N PHE A 8 -16.20 -1.04 20.63
CA PHE A 8 -15.02 -1.79 20.18
C PHE A 8 -15.44 -3.00 19.38
N ALA A 9 -15.42 -2.89 18.05
CA ALA A 9 -15.48 -4.06 17.19
C ALA A 9 -14.16 -4.81 17.33
N GLU A 10 -14.25 -6.08 17.72
CA GLU A 10 -13.12 -6.99 17.79
C GLU A 10 -13.09 -7.85 16.52
N TYR A 11 -11.91 -7.96 15.92
CA TYR A 11 -11.64 -8.82 14.78
C TYR A 11 -11.06 -10.14 15.29
N GLN A 12 -11.68 -11.25 14.92
CA GLN A 12 -11.13 -12.58 15.13
C GLN A 12 -10.10 -12.88 14.03
N VAL A 13 -8.83 -12.65 14.33
CA VAL A 13 -7.72 -12.92 13.42
C VAL A 13 -7.31 -14.38 13.56
N LYS A 14 -7.52 -15.17 12.51
CA LYS A 14 -7.09 -16.57 12.47
C LYS A 14 -5.71 -16.67 11.84
N PHE A 15 -4.75 -17.25 12.56
CA PHE A 15 -3.41 -17.48 12.06
C PHE A 15 -3.02 -18.94 12.22
N VAL A 16 -2.86 -19.64 11.09
CA VAL A 16 -2.60 -21.08 11.01
C VAL A 16 -3.73 -21.90 11.69
N ASN A 17 -3.66 -22.10 13.01
CA ASN A 17 -4.63 -22.84 13.82
C ASN A 17 -5.01 -22.12 15.12
N GLU A 18 -4.54 -20.88 15.30
CA GLU A 18 -4.77 -20.09 16.51
C GLU A 18 -5.64 -18.89 16.17
N GLU A 19 -6.49 -18.50 17.12
CA GLU A 19 -7.43 -17.40 16.98
C GLU A 19 -7.08 -16.29 17.97
N TYR A 20 -6.89 -15.09 17.43
CA TYR A 20 -6.49 -13.92 18.18
C TYR A 20 -7.58 -12.85 18.05
N LEU A 21 -8.14 -12.42 19.19
CA LEU A 21 -9.04 -11.27 19.21
C LEU A 21 -8.19 -10.00 19.16
N ARG A 22 -8.42 -9.17 18.14
CA ARG A 22 -7.68 -7.93 17.91
C ARG A 22 -8.62 -6.78 17.63
N THR A 23 -8.39 -5.65 18.29
CA THR A 23 -9.14 -4.41 18.03
C THR A 23 -8.56 -3.67 16.84
N TYR A 24 -9.35 -2.74 16.28
CA TYR A 24 -8.86 -1.83 15.23
C TYR A 24 -7.58 -1.07 15.66
N GLU A 25 -7.52 -0.60 16.91
CA GLU A 25 -6.36 0.13 17.43
C GLU A 25 -5.09 -0.74 17.48
N GLN A 26 -5.21 -2.04 17.79
CA GLN A 26 -4.08 -2.96 17.76
C GLN A 26 -3.59 -3.21 16.32
N ILE A 27 -4.50 -3.30 15.35
CA ILE A 27 -4.15 -3.43 13.93
C ILE A 27 -3.48 -2.15 13.41
N LYS A 28 -3.99 -0.99 13.82
CA LYS A 28 -3.41 0.32 13.51
C LYS A 28 -2.02 0.48 14.11
N TRP A 29 -1.82 0.05 15.35
CA TRP A 29 -0.50 0.00 15.98
C TRP A 29 0.47 -0.88 15.18
N LEU A 30 0.04 -2.09 14.77
CA LEU A 30 0.87 -2.99 13.96
C LEU A 30 1.27 -2.33 12.63
N HIS A 31 0.31 -1.74 11.91
CA HIS A 31 0.55 -1.04 10.65
C HIS A 31 1.63 0.05 10.82
N HIS A 32 1.53 0.83 11.90
CA HIS A 32 2.49 1.88 12.24
C HIS A 32 3.89 1.34 12.55
N GLU A 33 4.00 0.29 13.36
CA GLU A 33 5.30 -0.29 13.71
C GLU A 33 5.98 -0.94 12.50
N ILE A 34 5.21 -1.51 11.57
CA ILE A 34 5.74 -2.03 10.30
C ILE A 34 6.27 -0.88 9.43
N LEU A 35 5.54 0.24 9.32
CA LEU A 35 6.00 1.42 8.59
C LEU A 35 7.33 1.95 9.13
N LYS A 36 7.49 1.99 10.47
CA LYS A 36 8.74 2.41 11.11
C LYS A 36 9.90 1.46 10.84
N ALA A 37 9.65 0.15 10.93
CA ALA A 37 10.70 -0.85 10.80
C ALA A 37 11.21 -0.99 9.35
N GLN A 38 10.38 -0.67 8.36
CA GLN A 38 10.64 -0.97 6.94
C GLN A 38 10.19 0.18 6.02
N CYS A 39 11.02 1.23 5.88
CA CYS A 39 10.69 2.40 5.04
C CYS A 39 10.75 2.13 3.53
N GLU A 40 11.30 1.00 3.08
CA GLU A 40 11.47 0.66 1.67
C GLU A 40 10.32 -0.17 1.08
N TRP A 41 9.33 -0.54 1.89
CA TRP A 41 8.20 -1.38 1.48
C TRP A 41 6.96 -0.54 1.22
N ILE A 42 6.24 -0.86 0.15
CA ILE A 42 4.87 -0.37 -0.02
C ILE A 42 4.00 -1.11 0.98
N LEU A 43 3.56 -0.45 2.05
CA LEU A 43 2.54 -0.98 2.93
C LEU A 43 1.17 -0.55 2.41
N PHE A 44 0.22 -1.49 2.32
CA PHE A 44 -1.14 -1.16 1.91
C PHE A 44 -1.76 -0.17 2.90
N GLN A 45 -2.68 0.67 2.41
CA GLN A 45 -3.41 1.60 3.27
C GLN A 45 -4.24 0.80 4.28
N LEU A 46 -4.24 1.26 5.53
CA LEU A 46 -5.09 0.70 6.57
C LEU A 46 -6.56 1.07 6.25
N PRO A 47 -7.50 0.11 6.29
CA PRO A 47 -8.92 0.39 6.13
C PRO A 47 -9.43 1.40 7.17
N ASP A 48 -10.38 2.26 6.78
CA ASP A 48 -10.97 3.22 7.71
C ASP A 48 -11.73 2.52 8.86
N PRO A 49 -11.73 3.10 10.08
CA PRO A 49 -12.48 2.56 11.20
C PRO A 49 -13.99 2.50 10.88
N ILE A 50 -14.70 1.64 11.60
CA ILE A 50 -16.15 1.48 11.41
C ILE A 50 -16.87 2.78 11.77
N ASP A 51 -17.57 3.34 10.80
CA ASP A 51 -18.41 4.51 11.00
C ASP A 51 -19.79 4.11 11.58
N THR A 52 -20.06 4.61 12.78
CA THR A 52 -21.33 4.36 13.49
C THR A 52 -22.56 4.85 12.73
N HIS A 53 -22.43 5.85 11.85
CA HIS A 53 -23.55 6.38 11.06
C HIS A 53 -24.01 5.42 9.97
N ASN A 54 -23.10 4.59 9.45
CA ASN A 54 -23.36 3.67 8.35
C ASN A 54 -23.72 2.25 8.80
N LEU A 55 -23.75 1.97 10.11
CA LEU A 55 -24.09 0.64 10.67
C LEU A 55 -25.44 0.11 10.22
N LYS A 56 -26.39 0.99 9.90
CA LYS A 56 -27.74 0.62 9.45
C LYS A 56 -27.82 0.28 7.96
N LYS A 57 -26.77 0.53 7.18
CA LYS A 57 -26.73 0.16 5.76
C LYS A 57 -26.50 -1.34 5.61
N ASN A 58 -27.35 -2.00 4.82
CA ASN A 58 -27.23 -3.43 4.55
C ASN A 58 -25.83 -3.74 3.99
N GLY A 59 -25.17 -4.75 4.58
CA GLY A 59 -23.86 -5.24 4.14
C GLY A 59 -22.67 -4.32 4.45
N PHE A 60 -22.84 -3.17 5.13
CA PHE A 60 -21.73 -2.28 5.47
C PHE A 60 -20.68 -2.94 6.36
N LEU A 61 -21.12 -3.62 7.43
CA LEU A 61 -20.24 -4.33 8.34
C LEU A 61 -19.47 -5.46 7.64
N GLU A 62 -20.14 -6.18 6.74
CA GLU A 62 -19.53 -7.28 6.00
C GLU A 62 -18.49 -6.76 4.99
N ARG A 63 -18.77 -5.67 4.29
CA ARG A 63 -17.77 -4.99 3.44
C ARG A 63 -16.56 -4.53 4.25
N LYS A 64 -16.78 -3.95 5.44
CA LYS A 64 -15.68 -3.53 6.33
C LYS A 64 -14.86 -4.71 6.87
N ARG A 65 -15.53 -5.82 7.22
CA ARG A 65 -14.87 -7.07 7.61
C ARG A 65 -14.01 -7.61 6.46
N ALA A 66 -14.56 -7.68 5.24
CA ALA A 66 -13.86 -8.15 4.05
C ALA A 66 -12.69 -7.23 3.67
N GLU A 67 -12.83 -5.91 3.79
CA GLU A 67 -11.76 -4.93 3.58
C GLU A 67 -10.58 -5.19 4.55
N MET A 68 -10.88 -5.37 5.84
CA MET A 68 -9.88 -5.69 6.85
C MET A 68 -9.22 -7.06 6.61
N GLU A 69 -10.00 -8.06 6.25
CA GLU A 69 -9.50 -9.40 5.92
C GLU A 69 -8.54 -9.35 4.73
N ARG A 70 -8.91 -8.67 3.63
CA ARG A 70 -8.02 -8.48 2.48
C ARG A 70 -6.73 -7.76 2.87
N PHE A 71 -6.82 -6.71 3.68
CA PHE A 71 -5.66 -5.98 4.17
C PHE A 71 -4.71 -6.90 4.96
N LEU A 72 -5.22 -7.65 5.94
CA LEU A 72 -4.41 -8.57 6.76
C LEU A 72 -3.83 -9.72 5.92
N ASN A 73 -4.61 -10.31 5.02
CA ASN A 73 -4.13 -11.36 4.12
C ASN A 73 -2.99 -10.85 3.21
N LYS A 74 -3.15 -9.64 2.65
CA LYS A 74 -2.09 -8.99 1.86
C LYS A 74 -0.84 -8.70 2.70
N LEU A 75 -1.02 -8.26 3.95
CA LEU A 75 0.08 -8.01 4.89
C LEU A 75 0.85 -9.31 5.17
N PHE A 76 0.16 -10.34 5.64
CA PHE A 76 0.79 -11.60 6.04
C PHE A 76 1.21 -12.48 4.85
N SER A 77 0.78 -12.22 3.62
CA SER A 77 1.30 -12.91 2.43
C SER A 77 2.82 -12.74 2.23
N ARG A 78 3.43 -11.72 2.86
CA ARG A 78 4.85 -11.40 2.70
C ARG A 78 5.69 -12.15 3.73
N LYS A 79 6.50 -13.10 3.27
CA LYS A 79 7.40 -13.91 4.12
C LYS A 79 8.28 -13.08 5.07
N ARG A 80 8.72 -11.89 4.64
CA ARG A 80 9.59 -11.00 5.43
C ARG A 80 8.87 -10.29 6.59
N ILE A 81 7.54 -10.25 6.60
CA ILE A 81 6.79 -9.59 7.69
C ILE A 81 6.90 -10.41 8.99
N TYR A 82 6.97 -11.74 8.89
CA TYR A 82 7.07 -12.62 10.06
C TYR A 82 8.38 -12.48 10.84
N THR A 83 9.42 -11.87 10.26
CA THR A 83 10.69 -11.66 10.98
C THR A 83 10.62 -10.47 11.93
N LEU A 84 9.64 -9.57 11.77
CA LEU A 84 9.51 -8.36 12.56
C LEU A 84 9.03 -8.67 13.98
N ASP A 85 9.66 -8.07 14.98
CA ASP A 85 9.31 -8.31 16.38
C ASP A 85 7.92 -7.76 16.73
N CYS A 86 7.50 -6.65 16.12
CA CYS A 86 6.13 -6.12 16.27
C CYS A 86 5.06 -7.12 15.82
N VAL A 87 5.34 -7.93 14.79
CA VAL A 87 4.43 -8.97 14.30
C VAL A 87 4.38 -10.15 15.27
N LYS A 88 5.52 -10.57 15.82
CA LYS A 88 5.55 -11.62 16.85
C LYS A 88 4.78 -11.19 18.10
N THR A 89 4.93 -9.94 18.52
CA THR A 89 4.16 -9.36 19.62
C THR A 89 2.67 -9.30 19.28
N PHE A 90 2.31 -8.88 18.06
CA PHE A 90 0.92 -8.87 17.58
C PHE A 90 0.28 -10.26 17.55
N LEU A 91 1.05 -11.31 17.28
CA LEU A 91 0.59 -12.70 17.27
C LEU A 91 0.81 -13.41 18.61
N SER A 92 1.14 -12.70 19.69
CA SER A 92 1.26 -13.31 21.03
C SER A 92 -0.07 -13.26 21.78
N SER A 93 -0.44 -14.34 22.48
CA SER A 93 -1.68 -14.44 23.25
C SER A 93 -1.68 -13.59 24.53
N SER A 94 -0.52 -13.12 24.98
CA SER A 94 -0.32 -12.37 26.22
C SER A 94 -0.33 -10.86 26.08
N SER A 95 -0.32 -10.32 24.85
CA SER A 95 -0.23 -8.89 24.64
C SER A 95 -1.56 -8.19 24.90
N THR A 96 -1.63 -7.47 26.01
CA THR A 96 -2.79 -6.65 26.39
C THR A 96 -2.83 -5.38 25.56
N SER A 97 -4.01 -4.74 25.44
CA SER A 97 -4.13 -3.42 24.78
C SER A 97 -3.20 -2.35 25.39
N LEU A 98 -2.76 -2.54 26.64
CA LEU A 98 -1.78 -1.74 27.36
C LEU A 98 -0.34 -1.88 26.84
N ASP A 99 0.06 -3.07 26.38
CA ASP A 99 1.41 -3.34 25.86
C ASP A 99 1.58 -2.80 24.43
N MET A 100 0.46 -2.62 23.73
CA MET A 100 0.34 -2.11 22.36
C MET A 100 -0.17 -0.66 22.32
N GLN A 101 0.16 0.14 23.33
CA GLN A 101 -0.19 1.56 23.37
C GLN A 101 0.79 2.41 22.57
N PHE A 102 0.25 3.41 21.88
CA PHE A 102 1.03 4.52 21.36
C PHE A 102 1.65 5.28 22.55
N LYS A 103 2.98 5.28 22.68
CA LYS A 103 3.64 6.30 23.50
C LYS A 103 3.50 7.62 22.74
N ASP A 104 2.66 8.52 23.25
CA ASP A 104 2.19 9.80 22.67
C ASP A 104 3.26 10.87 22.41
N HIS A 105 4.42 10.48 21.89
CA HIS A 105 5.44 11.40 21.43
C HIS A 105 5.84 11.02 20.02
N PHE A 106 4.95 11.18 19.03
CA PHE A 106 5.45 11.40 17.68
C PHE A 106 4.45 12.15 16.80
N SER A 107 4.90 13.30 16.32
CA SER A 107 4.27 14.07 15.26
C SER A 107 4.34 13.28 13.96
N LEU A 108 3.31 13.36 13.13
CA LEU A 108 3.29 12.91 11.74
C LEU A 108 4.39 13.55 10.86
N SER A 109 5.29 14.33 11.43
CA SER A 109 6.40 15.05 10.79
C SER A 109 7.36 14.15 10.01
N MET A 110 7.56 12.87 10.37
CA MET A 110 8.35 11.94 9.55
C MET A 110 7.59 11.42 8.33
N LEU A 111 6.26 11.42 8.38
CA LEU A 111 5.40 11.15 7.22
C LEU A 111 5.14 12.42 6.39
N ASP A 112 5.25 13.64 6.94
CA ASP A 112 5.16 14.89 6.17
C ASP A 112 6.27 15.02 5.10
N GLY A 113 7.36 14.24 5.22
CA GLY A 113 8.38 14.12 4.18
C GLY A 113 7.99 13.15 3.04
N PHE A 114 7.21 12.12 3.35
CA PHE A 114 6.77 11.07 2.41
C PHE A 114 5.38 11.35 1.81
N ILE A 115 4.54 12.09 2.52
CA ILE A 115 3.15 12.46 2.20
C ILE A 115 3.08 14.00 2.12
N LYS A 116 4.04 14.65 1.46
CA LYS A 116 3.71 15.91 0.79
C LYS A 116 3.00 15.53 -0.49
N SER A 117 1.67 15.41 -0.39
CA SER A 117 0.75 15.32 -1.51
C SER A 117 0.86 16.59 -2.37
N ASN A 118 1.93 16.70 -3.15
CA ASN A 118 1.86 17.46 -4.39
C ASN A 118 0.99 16.63 -5.31
N TYR A 119 -0.32 16.88 -5.24
CA TYR A 119 -1.38 16.30 -6.08
C TYR A 119 -1.19 16.53 -7.59
N GLU A 120 -0.01 16.97 -8.04
CA GLU A 120 0.32 17.28 -9.43
C GLU A 120 1.57 16.59 -9.99
N ARG A 121 2.31 15.74 -9.25
CA ARG A 121 3.63 15.28 -9.74
C ARG A 121 3.65 13.83 -10.18
N GLY A 122 3.67 13.64 -11.50
CA GLY A 122 4.03 12.38 -12.16
C GLY A 122 5.41 11.83 -11.70
N LEU A 123 5.75 10.65 -12.21
CA LEU A 123 7.02 9.98 -11.87
C LEU A 123 8.22 10.82 -12.30
N ARG A 124 9.17 11.05 -11.37
CA ARG A 124 10.42 11.74 -11.68
C ARG A 124 11.32 10.84 -12.51
N ILE A 125 11.58 11.25 -13.75
CA ILE A 125 12.55 10.59 -14.62
C ILE A 125 13.92 11.18 -14.32
N TYR A 126 14.85 10.35 -13.85
CA TYR A 126 16.26 10.71 -13.73
C TYR A 126 17.01 10.31 -14.99
N ARG A 127 17.80 11.24 -15.55
CA ARG A 127 18.74 10.98 -16.65
C ARG A 127 20.17 11.13 -16.14
N PRO A 128 20.92 10.03 -15.96
CA PRO A 128 22.34 10.08 -15.65
C PRO A 128 23.14 10.70 -16.80
N PRO A 129 24.28 11.36 -16.52
CA PRO A 129 25.14 11.96 -17.55
C PRO A 129 26.12 10.98 -18.23
N ASP A 130 26.32 9.77 -17.69
CA ASP A 130 27.32 8.80 -18.18
C ASP A 130 26.62 7.55 -18.78
N SER A 131 27.06 7.10 -19.97
CA SER A 131 26.43 6.08 -20.81
C SER A 131 26.48 4.63 -20.30
N GLU A 132 27.10 4.35 -19.16
CA GLU A 132 27.13 2.99 -18.57
C GLU A 132 25.83 2.61 -17.84
N SER A 133 24.90 3.56 -17.67
CA SER A 133 23.62 3.36 -16.96
C SER A 133 22.40 3.10 -17.86
N ASP A 134 22.57 3.04 -19.18
CA ASP A 134 21.45 3.04 -20.14
C ASP A 134 20.50 1.84 -19.94
N ILE A 135 21.04 0.65 -19.61
CA ILE A 135 20.23 -0.57 -19.41
C ILE A 135 19.31 -0.45 -18.17
N PHE A 136 19.83 0.07 -17.06
CA PHE A 136 19.05 0.23 -15.82
C PHE A 136 18.05 1.38 -15.94
N GLN A 137 18.36 2.39 -16.76
CA GLN A 137 17.46 3.50 -17.05
C GLN A 137 16.28 3.06 -17.90
N ASP A 138 16.51 2.26 -18.95
CA ASP A 138 15.43 1.76 -19.81
C ASP A 138 14.48 0.86 -19.01
N GLU A 139 15.00 -0.03 -18.17
CA GLU A 139 14.16 -0.86 -17.30
C GLU A 139 13.37 -0.02 -16.27
N PHE A 140 13.99 1.02 -15.69
CA PHE A 140 13.31 1.92 -14.77
C PHE A 140 12.20 2.72 -15.47
N GLN A 141 12.49 3.27 -16.65
CA GLN A 141 11.52 4.01 -17.45
C GLN A 141 10.36 3.12 -17.89
N GLN A 142 10.64 1.87 -18.29
CA GLN A 142 9.61 0.88 -18.61
C GLN A 142 8.72 0.61 -17.40
N ARG A 143 9.29 0.44 -16.20
CA ARG A 143 8.53 0.26 -14.95
C ARG A 143 7.68 1.48 -14.61
N CYS A 144 8.20 2.70 -14.80
CA CYS A 144 7.45 3.93 -14.60
C CYS A 144 6.25 4.02 -15.57
N ASN A 145 6.47 3.76 -16.85
CA ASN A 145 5.42 3.75 -17.86
C ASN A 145 4.37 2.67 -17.56
N TYR A 146 4.80 1.49 -17.11
CA TYR A 146 3.90 0.42 -16.71
C TYR A 146 3.01 0.82 -15.53
N VAL A 147 3.55 1.47 -14.50
CA VAL A 147 2.76 1.96 -13.35
C VAL A 147 1.75 3.01 -13.78
N LEU A 148 2.12 3.93 -14.67
CA LEU A 148 1.20 4.95 -15.21
C LEU A 148 0.08 4.33 -16.06
N ASN A 149 0.41 3.32 -16.87
CA ASN A 149 -0.58 2.58 -17.66
C ASN A 149 -1.56 1.82 -16.75
N LEU A 150 -1.05 1.17 -15.70
CA LEU A 150 -1.90 0.51 -14.70
C LEU A 150 -2.82 1.50 -13.99
N GLU A 151 -2.32 2.68 -13.63
CA GLU A 151 -3.13 3.73 -13.00
C GLU A 151 -4.30 4.13 -13.89
N SER A 152 -4.03 4.38 -15.17
CA SER A 152 -5.06 4.73 -16.15
C SER A 152 -6.10 3.62 -16.34
N LEU A 153 -5.66 2.36 -16.46
CA LEU A 153 -6.55 1.22 -16.60
C LEU A 153 -7.42 1.01 -15.36
N LEU A 154 -6.85 1.12 -14.15
CA LEU A 154 -7.59 0.96 -12.90
C LEU A 154 -8.58 2.10 -12.66
N ALA A 155 -8.21 3.35 -13.00
CA ALA A 155 -9.13 4.48 -12.96
C ALA A 155 -10.32 4.25 -13.89
N THR A 156 -10.06 3.80 -15.12
CA THR A 156 -11.12 3.47 -16.10
C THR A 156 -12.03 2.36 -15.57
N LEU A 157 -11.46 1.28 -15.03
CA LEU A 157 -12.24 0.18 -14.45
C LEU A 157 -13.07 0.65 -13.26
N HIS A 158 -12.49 1.44 -12.37
CA HIS A 158 -13.19 2.00 -11.21
C HIS A 158 -14.39 2.85 -11.63
N ASP A 159 -14.23 3.69 -12.65
CA ASP A 159 -15.32 4.51 -13.18
C ASP A 159 -16.42 3.66 -13.82
N GLN A 160 -16.06 2.61 -14.56
CA GLN A 160 -17.04 1.65 -15.11
C GLN A 160 -17.81 0.92 -13.99
N PHE A 161 -17.13 0.53 -12.91
CA PHE A 161 -17.78 -0.08 -11.75
C PHE A 161 -18.76 0.88 -11.06
N ASN A 162 -18.40 2.16 -10.92
CA ASN A 162 -19.31 3.16 -10.36
C ASN A 162 -20.54 3.40 -11.25
N ILE A 163 -20.38 3.33 -12.57
CA ILE A 163 -21.51 3.41 -13.52
C ILE A 163 -22.41 2.18 -13.35
N MET A 164 -21.84 0.97 -13.27
CA MET A 164 -22.61 -0.25 -13.04
C MET A 164 -23.36 -0.21 -11.71
N GLU A 165 -22.76 0.29 -10.62
CA GLU A 165 -23.42 0.44 -9.34
C GLU A 165 -24.62 1.40 -9.42
N LYS A 166 -24.46 2.53 -10.14
CA LYS A 166 -25.57 3.49 -10.39
C LYS A 166 -26.67 2.89 -11.25
N GLN A 167 -26.34 2.15 -12.30
CA GLN A 167 -27.33 1.47 -13.16
C GLN A 167 -28.10 0.40 -12.38
N LYS A 168 -27.45 -0.28 -11.44
CA LYS A 168 -28.07 -1.27 -10.56
C LYS A 168 -29.08 -0.65 -9.58
N ALA A 169 -28.84 0.56 -9.09
CA ALA A 169 -29.83 1.28 -8.29
C ALA A 169 -31.15 1.51 -9.06
N VAL A 170 -31.07 1.74 -10.37
CA VAL A 170 -32.25 1.89 -11.26
C VAL A 170 -32.98 0.55 -11.46
N ILE A 171 -32.28 -0.58 -11.45
CA ILE A 171 -32.90 -1.91 -11.46
C ILE A 171 -33.63 -2.18 -10.14
N GLY A 172 -33.10 -1.71 -9.00
CA GLY A 172 -33.82 -1.73 -7.72
C GLY A 172 -35.14 -0.95 -7.77
N ASP A 173 -35.19 0.17 -8.50
CA ASP A 173 -36.44 0.91 -8.72
C ASP A 173 -37.46 0.14 -9.58
N ALA A 174 -37.04 -0.89 -10.34
CA ALA A 174 -37.95 -1.79 -11.03
C ALA A 174 -38.76 -2.69 -10.06
N GLU A 175 -38.32 -2.88 -8.81
CA GLU A 175 -39.16 -3.49 -7.75
C GLU A 175 -40.44 -2.69 -7.53
N ARG A 176 -40.36 -1.37 -7.69
CA ARG A 176 -41.50 -0.48 -7.49
C ARG A 176 -42.54 -0.68 -8.59
N ILE A 177 -42.09 -0.99 -9.82
CA ILE A 177 -42.96 -1.32 -10.95
C ILE A 177 -43.68 -2.65 -10.71
N THR A 178 -43.02 -3.62 -10.08
CA THR A 178 -43.67 -4.91 -9.76
C THR A 178 -44.69 -4.81 -8.64
N LYS A 179 -44.43 -3.98 -7.61
CA LYS A 179 -45.43 -3.70 -6.57
C LYS A 179 -46.70 -3.03 -7.10
N GLU A 180 -46.62 -2.26 -8.19
CA GLU A 180 -47.79 -1.70 -8.88
C GLU A 180 -48.54 -2.75 -9.71
N LEU A 181 -47.86 -3.79 -10.23
CA LEU A 181 -48.47 -4.89 -10.98
C LEU A 181 -49.29 -5.85 -10.10
N VAL A 182 -49.05 -5.89 -8.78
CA VAL A 182 -49.85 -6.62 -7.75
C VAL A 182 -51.35 -6.28 -7.80
N ARG A 183 -51.75 -5.18 -8.45
CA ARG A 183 -53.17 -4.78 -8.58
C ARG A 183 -54.02 -5.65 -9.53
N PHE A 184 -53.44 -6.61 -10.23
CA PHE A 184 -54.16 -7.51 -11.14
C PHE A 184 -54.06 -8.97 -10.62
N GLU A 185 -55.15 -9.74 -10.63
CA GLU A 185 -55.30 -11.00 -9.86
C GLU A 185 -54.62 -12.26 -10.43
N GLY A 186 -54.26 -13.20 -9.53
CA GLY A 186 -54.24 -14.66 -9.71
C GLY A 186 -53.03 -15.30 -10.41
N GLN A 187 -52.74 -14.89 -11.66
CA GLN A 187 -51.53 -15.32 -12.37
C GLN A 187 -50.30 -14.45 -12.02
N ILE A 188 -50.57 -13.34 -11.35
CA ILE A 188 -49.60 -12.34 -10.96
C ILE A 188 -48.85 -12.72 -9.69
N ASP A 189 -49.36 -13.60 -8.83
CA ASP A 189 -48.63 -14.02 -7.62
C ASP A 189 -47.38 -14.84 -7.94
N ILE A 190 -47.47 -15.77 -8.90
CA ILE A 190 -46.32 -16.56 -9.38
C ILE A 190 -45.33 -15.65 -10.11
N PHE A 191 -45.84 -14.72 -10.92
CA PHE A 191 -45.02 -13.73 -11.61
C PHE A 191 -44.31 -12.78 -10.63
N ASN A 192 -45.00 -12.32 -9.59
CA ASN A 192 -44.45 -11.48 -8.53
C ASN A 192 -43.37 -12.22 -7.77
N PHE A 193 -43.63 -13.45 -7.34
CA PHE A 193 -42.63 -14.29 -6.70
C PHE A 193 -41.38 -14.47 -7.58
N TYR A 194 -41.58 -14.70 -8.88
CA TYR A 194 -40.46 -14.80 -9.83
C TYR A 194 -39.67 -13.49 -9.91
N ILE A 195 -40.31 -12.34 -10.05
CA ILE A 195 -39.61 -11.06 -10.12
C ILE A 195 -38.92 -10.70 -8.79
N GLU A 196 -39.58 -10.88 -7.65
CA GLU A 196 -38.98 -10.68 -6.33
C GLU A 196 -37.74 -11.56 -6.15
N SER A 197 -37.82 -12.83 -6.56
CA SER A 197 -36.68 -13.75 -6.55
C SER A 197 -35.56 -13.28 -7.49
N GLN A 198 -35.88 -12.83 -8.71
CA GLN A 198 -34.89 -12.32 -9.66
C GLN A 198 -34.23 -11.03 -9.13
N VAL A 199 -34.98 -10.13 -8.53
CA VAL A 199 -34.41 -8.91 -7.96
C VAL A 199 -33.53 -9.21 -6.76
N SER A 200 -33.97 -10.09 -5.86
CA SER A 200 -33.12 -10.55 -4.75
C SER A 200 -31.80 -11.14 -5.26
N LEU A 201 -31.86 -11.99 -6.28
CA LEU A 201 -30.66 -12.60 -6.89
C LEU A 201 -29.74 -11.53 -7.51
N LEU A 202 -30.30 -10.55 -8.22
CA LEU A 202 -29.54 -9.46 -8.82
C LEU A 202 -28.90 -8.55 -7.76
N ASN A 203 -29.59 -8.30 -6.65
CA ASN A 203 -29.07 -7.54 -5.52
C ASN A 203 -27.92 -8.28 -4.81
N ASP A 204 -28.07 -9.58 -4.58
CA ASP A 204 -27.03 -10.41 -3.99
C ASP A 204 -25.80 -10.51 -4.90
N GLN A 205 -26.01 -10.75 -6.20
CA GLN A 205 -24.94 -10.75 -7.20
C GLN A 205 -24.24 -9.39 -7.22
N ALA A 206 -24.99 -8.28 -7.22
CA ALA A 206 -24.41 -6.94 -7.20
C ALA A 206 -23.56 -6.71 -5.95
N PHE A 207 -24.05 -7.12 -4.78
CA PHE A 207 -23.30 -7.00 -3.53
C PHE A 207 -21.98 -7.78 -3.59
N GLN A 208 -22.02 -9.03 -4.06
CA GLN A 208 -20.84 -9.88 -4.20
C GLN A 208 -19.84 -9.32 -5.22
N GLU A 209 -20.32 -8.89 -6.39
CA GLU A 209 -19.46 -8.30 -7.43
C GLU A 209 -18.78 -7.01 -6.96
N THR A 210 -19.51 -6.12 -6.28
CA THR A 210 -18.92 -4.90 -5.72
C THR A 210 -17.87 -5.24 -4.66
N MET A 211 -18.16 -6.20 -3.77
CA MET A 211 -17.22 -6.58 -2.70
C MET A 211 -15.97 -7.30 -3.24
N VAL A 212 -16.11 -8.09 -4.30
CA VAL A 212 -15.01 -8.91 -4.85
C VAL A 212 -14.19 -8.13 -5.88
N PHE A 213 -14.81 -7.34 -6.75
CA PHE A 213 -14.11 -6.62 -7.81
C PHE A 213 -13.96 -5.14 -7.51
N GLY A 214 -15.06 -4.46 -7.15
CA GLY A 214 -15.08 -3.02 -6.90
C GLY A 214 -14.09 -2.62 -5.80
N ASP A 215 -14.19 -3.26 -4.64
CA ASP A 215 -13.30 -2.97 -3.52
C ASP A 215 -11.83 -3.32 -3.82
N VAL A 216 -11.58 -4.40 -4.58
CA VAL A 216 -10.21 -4.81 -4.94
C VAL A 216 -9.57 -3.80 -5.90
N ILE A 217 -10.34 -3.31 -6.87
CA ILE A 217 -9.89 -2.24 -7.78
C ILE A 217 -9.60 -0.97 -6.98
N HIS A 218 -10.49 -0.61 -6.05
CA HIS A 218 -10.30 0.53 -5.15
C HIS A 218 -9.02 0.42 -4.30
N ASP A 219 -8.73 -0.77 -3.76
CA ASP A 219 -7.48 -1.03 -3.04
C ASP A 219 -6.24 -0.77 -3.93
N TYR A 220 -6.28 -1.19 -5.20
CA TYR A 220 -5.17 -0.94 -6.13
C TYR A 220 -5.05 0.55 -6.49
N CYS A 221 -6.16 1.24 -6.71
CA CYS A 221 -6.17 2.70 -6.89
C CYS A 221 -5.53 3.43 -5.70
N ARG A 222 -5.76 2.96 -4.47
CA ARG A 222 -5.12 3.49 -3.25
C ARG A 222 -3.64 3.11 -3.11
N THR A 223 -3.23 2.01 -3.71
CA THR A 223 -1.84 1.50 -3.62
C THR A 223 -0.91 2.18 -4.62
N ILE A 224 -1.39 2.50 -5.83
CA ILE A 224 -0.56 3.11 -6.89
C ILE A 224 0.13 4.41 -6.46
N PRO A 225 -0.53 5.36 -5.77
CA PRO A 225 0.14 6.55 -5.25
C PRO A 225 1.35 6.21 -4.37
N LEU A 226 1.23 5.20 -3.49
CA LEU A 226 2.33 4.76 -2.62
C LEU A 226 3.50 4.17 -3.42
N ILE A 227 3.21 3.49 -4.53
CA ILE A 227 4.24 3.01 -5.45
C ILE A 227 4.98 4.19 -6.09
N LYS A 228 4.23 5.21 -6.54
CA LYS A 228 4.81 6.41 -7.13
C LYS A 228 5.70 7.17 -6.15
N ASP A 229 5.27 7.31 -4.90
CA ASP A 229 6.06 7.94 -3.84
C ASP A 229 7.34 7.17 -3.54
N LEU A 230 7.27 5.83 -3.45
CA LEU A 230 8.46 4.99 -3.27
C LEU A 230 9.43 5.13 -4.45
N LEU A 231 8.93 5.11 -5.68
CA LEU A 231 9.76 5.29 -6.88
C LEU A 231 10.43 6.66 -6.88
N ASN A 232 9.70 7.73 -6.57
CA ASN A 232 10.24 9.08 -6.47
C ASN A 232 11.33 9.19 -5.38
N THR A 233 11.12 8.56 -4.23
CA THR A 233 12.12 8.50 -3.14
C THR A 233 13.39 7.78 -3.60
N ARG A 234 13.26 6.64 -4.28
CA ARG A 234 14.40 5.91 -4.86
C ARG A 234 15.13 6.75 -5.90
N THR A 235 14.41 7.48 -6.74
CA THR A 235 15.00 8.43 -7.70
C THR A 235 15.82 9.50 -6.98
N ASN A 236 15.34 10.04 -5.87
CA ASN A 236 16.09 11.04 -5.10
C ASN A 236 17.38 10.44 -4.51
N TYR A 237 17.33 9.24 -3.95
CA TYR A 237 18.54 8.57 -3.45
C TYR A 237 19.55 8.28 -4.55
N LEU A 238 19.09 7.90 -5.75
CA LEU A 238 19.96 7.69 -6.90
C LEU A 238 20.64 9.00 -7.33
N VAL A 239 19.89 10.10 -7.38
CA VAL A 239 20.44 11.44 -7.67
C VAL A 239 21.53 11.81 -6.66
N GLU A 240 21.25 11.63 -5.37
CA GLU A 240 22.22 11.92 -4.29
C GLU A 240 23.48 11.06 -4.41
N TYR A 241 23.33 9.76 -4.66
CA TYR A 241 24.45 8.85 -4.87
C TYR A 241 25.33 9.30 -6.04
N MET A 242 24.72 9.65 -7.17
CA MET A 242 25.44 10.08 -8.36
C MET A 242 26.17 11.42 -8.15
N ASN A 243 25.57 12.34 -7.40
CA ASN A 243 26.23 13.60 -7.02
C ASN A 243 27.47 13.32 -6.16
N ARG A 244 27.35 12.47 -5.13
CA ARG A 244 28.50 12.06 -4.30
C ARG A 244 29.58 11.33 -5.10
N LEU A 245 29.19 10.48 -6.04
CA LEU A 245 30.13 9.79 -6.92
C LEU A 245 30.89 10.77 -7.80
N LYS A 246 30.21 11.79 -8.34
CA LYS A 246 30.85 12.86 -9.13
C LYS A 246 31.84 13.67 -8.29
N GLU A 247 31.46 14.05 -7.06
CA GLU A 247 32.36 14.71 -6.11
C GLU A 247 33.60 13.86 -5.81
N PHE A 248 33.40 12.55 -5.57
CA PHE A 248 34.49 11.61 -5.36
C PHE A 248 35.41 11.50 -6.59
N LYS A 249 34.87 11.35 -7.80
CA LYS A 249 35.65 11.32 -9.05
C LYS A 249 36.48 12.61 -9.22
N GLN A 250 35.90 13.78 -8.93
CA GLN A 250 36.62 15.06 -8.98
C GLN A 250 37.74 15.15 -7.94
N MET A 251 37.48 14.70 -6.71
CA MET A 251 38.49 14.69 -5.65
C MET A 251 39.65 13.74 -5.97
N LYS A 252 39.33 12.54 -6.49
CA LYS A 252 40.32 11.57 -6.98
C LYS A 252 41.21 12.17 -8.07
N SER A 253 40.60 12.80 -9.08
CA SER A 253 41.36 13.48 -10.16
C SER A 253 42.25 14.61 -9.63
N LYS A 254 41.79 15.40 -8.66
CA LYS A 254 42.62 16.43 -8.00
C LYS A 254 43.82 15.81 -7.26
N CYS A 255 43.61 14.72 -6.52
CA CYS A 255 44.68 14.00 -5.83
C CYS A 255 45.72 13.44 -6.82
N GLU A 256 45.28 12.81 -7.91
CA GLU A 256 46.15 12.29 -8.97
C GLU A 256 46.96 13.41 -9.64
N ASN A 257 46.34 14.56 -9.91
CA ASN A 257 47.01 15.73 -10.47
C ASN A 257 48.06 16.33 -9.51
N ILE A 258 47.82 16.32 -8.20
CA ILE A 258 48.80 16.77 -7.20
C ILE A 258 49.99 15.80 -7.14
N GLN A 259 49.74 14.48 -7.20
CA GLN A 259 50.79 13.47 -7.27
C GLN A 259 51.67 13.64 -8.51
N HIS A 260 51.09 13.93 -9.67
CA HIS A 260 51.84 14.14 -10.91
C HIS A 260 52.62 15.46 -10.94
N LYS A 261 52.18 16.48 -10.21
CA LYS A 261 52.85 17.80 -10.15
C LYS A 261 53.97 17.87 -9.12
N ASN A 262 54.15 16.86 -8.26
CA ASN A 262 55.14 16.88 -7.20
C ASN A 262 56.05 15.63 -7.26
N PRO A 263 57.17 15.66 -8.00
CA PRO A 263 57.99 14.48 -8.31
C PRO A 263 58.66 13.84 -7.08
N VAL A 264 58.67 14.54 -5.94
CA VAL A 264 59.14 14.01 -4.65
C VAL A 264 58.13 13.01 -4.06
N ILE A 265 56.83 13.33 -4.13
CA ILE A 265 55.75 12.48 -3.60
C ILE A 265 55.58 11.22 -4.47
N GLU A 266 55.75 11.34 -5.79
CA GLU A 266 55.70 10.19 -6.70
C GLU A 266 56.83 9.17 -6.44
N LYS A 267 58.03 9.66 -6.09
CA LYS A 267 59.16 8.82 -5.68
C LYS A 267 58.93 8.15 -4.32
N GLU A 268 58.42 8.88 -3.33
CA GLU A 268 58.13 8.30 -2.00
C GLU A 268 57.01 7.25 -2.05
N LEU A 269 55.94 7.48 -2.82
CA LEU A 269 54.85 6.50 -2.98
C LEU A 269 55.27 5.24 -3.74
N LYS A 270 56.15 5.36 -4.74
CA LYS A 270 56.78 4.20 -5.40
C LYS A 270 57.64 3.40 -4.42
N ASN A 271 58.42 4.07 -3.57
CA ASN A 271 59.23 3.40 -2.54
C ASN A 271 58.38 2.71 -1.46
N VAL A 272 57.26 3.32 -1.05
CA VAL A 272 56.31 2.71 -0.10
C VAL A 272 55.57 1.51 -0.72
N SER A 273 55.18 1.59 -2.00
CA SER A 273 54.53 0.48 -2.71
C SER A 273 55.46 -0.71 -2.93
N ILE A 274 56.76 -0.47 -3.15
CA ILE A 274 57.80 -1.51 -3.22
C ILE A 274 58.05 -2.11 -1.83
N GLY A 275 58.05 -1.28 -0.78
CA GLY A 275 58.16 -1.74 0.61
C GLY A 275 57.00 -2.64 1.05
N LEU A 276 55.76 -2.30 0.70
CA LEU A 276 54.57 -3.10 1.03
C LEU A 276 54.51 -4.44 0.30
N LYS A 277 54.98 -4.50 -0.96
CA LYS A 277 55.10 -5.76 -1.71
C LYS A 277 56.16 -6.71 -1.14
N ASN A 278 57.15 -6.19 -0.42
CA ASN A 278 58.19 -7.00 0.23
C ASN A 278 57.79 -7.45 1.66
N VAL A 279 56.71 -6.91 2.23
CA VAL A 279 56.24 -7.21 3.60
C VAL A 279 55.03 -8.16 3.60
N MET A 280 54.36 -8.36 2.47
CA MET A 280 53.40 -9.46 2.30
C MET A 280 54.02 -10.59 1.47
N PRO A 281 54.58 -11.63 2.10
CA PRO A 281 54.84 -12.88 1.39
C PRO A 281 53.51 -13.55 1.05
N ASN A 282 53.46 -14.17 -0.14
CA ASN A 282 52.36 -15.01 -0.63
C ASN A 282 51.84 -15.99 0.42
#